data_AF-A0A820WQQ0-F1
#
_entry.id   AF-A0A820WQQ0-F1
#
_cell.length_a   1.000
_cell.length_b   1.000
_cell.length_c   1.000
_cell.angle_alpha   90.00
_cell.angle_beta   90.00
_cell.angle_gamma   90.00
#
_symmetry.space_group_name_H-M   'P 1'
#
loop_
_entity.id
_entity.type
_entity.pdbx_description
1 polymer ?
#
loop_
_entity_poly.entity_id
_entity_poly.type
_entity_poly.pdbx_seq_one_letter_code
_entity_poly.pdbx_strand_id
1 'polypeptide(L)'
;AEWNKLEEERKKISEQQAQMSNKHQQVIDEMRRIQQDIQIKQRELDHINNVQETRLAKLQHQNLDAWKAVKWLRQNKMLFQKTIYEPMILSLNVNDPNMMKYVEFIIPKRDLLAMFIFEDTDDMELFIKECHEKQKLVVHGSAIPSMSLEEFRRESMPIRDLKKYGMFQYVLDTIQGPDSILRYLCQTIKIHTLPIANEAAMVHIDDITKDGRIRRFFVKNFFYTLSISYYTNEPSTTNVHVQKEKYLTDSVSHDRKQKIEQEHAQMKGRYTELQKSQQTFEKDQTSLSRQLDDVKARKIAINDKRNMKAKLERKIEEKKHTLTMYQRKQIDIEKEEKLAHEKEMKIHEDKMHKLSVQVKELENFNQKCSTMLIDSGRVALARQQHLKADGKLETYNEELTQLK
;
A
#
# COMPACT_ATOMS: atom_id res chain seq x y z
N ALA A 1 19.55 -19.78 -36.03
CA ALA A 1 19.38 -18.32 -36.17
C ALA A 1 18.24 -17.81 -35.31
N GLU A 2 16.98 -18.24 -35.51
CA GLU A 2 15.82 -17.77 -34.73
C GLU A 2 15.91 -18.01 -33.22
N TRP A 3 16.41 -19.17 -32.77
CA TRP A 3 16.56 -19.46 -31.34
C TRP A 3 17.52 -18.48 -30.63
N ASN A 4 18.63 -18.10 -31.28
CA ASN A 4 19.57 -17.12 -30.72
C ASN A 4 18.94 -15.72 -30.63
N LYS A 5 18.13 -15.33 -31.63
CA LYS A 5 17.40 -14.05 -31.62
C LYS A 5 16.41 -13.97 -30.46
N LEU A 6 15.64 -15.04 -30.22
CA LEU A 6 14.70 -15.11 -29.09
C LEU A 6 15.42 -15.14 -27.72
N GLU A 7 16.61 -15.72 -27.64
CA GLU A 7 17.41 -15.69 -26.42
C GLU A 7 17.90 -14.28 -26.09
N GLU A 8 18.32 -13.54 -27.11
CA GLU A 8 18.77 -12.15 -26.98
C GLU A 8 17.61 -11.21 -26.63
N GLU A 9 16.44 -11.43 -27.23
CA GLU A 9 15.19 -10.72 -26.91
C GLU A 9 14.74 -10.98 -25.47
N ARG A 10 14.76 -12.25 -25.03
CA ARG A 10 14.49 -12.64 -23.63
C ARG A 10 15.45 -11.92 -22.67
N LYS A 11 16.74 -11.88 -22.99
CA LYS A 11 17.74 -11.25 -22.13
C LYS A 11 17.49 -9.74 -22.01
N LYS A 12 17.19 -9.06 -23.12
CA LYS A 12 16.82 -7.64 -23.13
C LYS A 12 15.57 -7.34 -22.29
N ILE A 13 14.51 -8.13 -22.44
CA ILE A 13 13.28 -7.97 -21.66
C ILE A 13 13.55 -8.20 -20.17
N SER A 14 14.36 -9.21 -19.82
CA SER A 14 14.75 -9.49 -18.43
C SER A 14 15.58 -8.36 -17.81
N GLU A 15 16.50 -7.76 -18.57
CA GLU A 15 17.29 -6.60 -18.12
C GLU A 15 16.39 -5.37 -17.92
N GLN A 16 15.45 -5.12 -18.83
CA GLN A 16 14.45 -4.06 -18.69
C GLN A 16 13.55 -4.27 -17.47
N GLN A 17 13.09 -5.50 -17.20
CA GLN A 17 12.33 -5.82 -16.00
C GLN A 17 13.13 -5.56 -14.72
N ALA A 18 14.40 -5.94 -14.68
CA ALA A 18 15.25 -5.70 -13.51
C ALA A 18 15.46 -4.20 -13.26
N GLN A 19 15.75 -3.43 -14.31
CA GLN A 19 15.88 -1.96 -14.21
C GLN A 19 14.58 -1.30 -13.77
N MET A 20 13.44 -1.74 -14.32
CA MET A 20 12.12 -1.21 -13.98
C MET A 20 11.75 -1.51 -12.53
N SER A 21 12.00 -2.75 -12.07
CA SER A 21 11.76 -3.18 -10.69
C SER A 21 12.57 -2.33 -9.70
N ASN A 22 13.84 -2.05 -10.01
CA ASN A 22 14.67 -1.18 -9.16
C ASN A 22 14.11 0.25 -9.07
N LYS A 23 13.68 0.84 -10.20
CA LYS A 23 13.06 2.17 -10.21
C LYS A 23 11.73 2.19 -9.46
N HIS A 24 10.92 1.15 -9.64
CA HIS A 24 9.64 0.99 -8.95
C HIS A 24 9.85 0.90 -7.43
N GLN A 25 10.84 0.13 -6.97
CA GLN A 25 11.19 0.05 -5.56
C GLN A 25 11.65 1.39 -4.99
N GLN A 26 12.47 2.16 -5.75
CA GLN A 26 12.88 3.50 -5.34
C GLN A 26 11.68 4.44 -5.16
N VAL A 27 10.71 4.40 -6.08
CA VAL A 27 9.46 5.18 -5.97
C VAL A 27 8.64 4.76 -4.77
N ILE A 28 8.50 3.46 -4.49
CA ILE A 28 7.79 2.97 -3.30
C ILE A 28 8.46 3.46 -2.02
N ASP A 29 9.80 3.37 -1.95
CA ASP A 29 10.55 3.80 -0.78
C ASP A 29 10.42 5.32 -0.57
N GLU A 30 10.44 6.11 -1.64
CA GLU A 30 10.21 7.56 -1.60
C GLU A 30 8.78 7.90 -1.16
N MET A 31 7.77 7.21 -1.71
CA MET A 31 6.37 7.36 -1.29
C MET A 31 6.20 7.06 0.20
N ARG A 32 6.85 6.00 0.72
CA ARG A 32 6.79 5.65 2.14
C ARG A 32 7.37 6.77 3.02
N ARG A 33 8.50 7.35 2.62
CA ARG A 33 9.13 8.48 3.33
C ARG A 33 8.21 9.70 3.35
N ILE A 34 7.71 10.11 2.18
CA ILE A 34 6.80 11.27 2.08
C ILE A 34 5.52 11.03 2.87
N GLN A 35 4.98 9.81 2.88
CA GLN A 35 3.81 9.48 3.68
C GLN A 35 4.06 9.62 5.19
N GLN A 36 5.24 9.24 5.67
CA GLN A 36 5.63 9.47 7.07
C GLN A 36 5.72 10.96 7.38
N ASP A 37 6.35 11.75 6.49
CA ASP A 37 6.47 13.20 6.65
C ASP A 37 5.10 13.89 6.65
N ILE A 38 4.18 13.48 5.76
CA ILE A 38 2.79 13.93 5.74
C ILE A 38 2.12 13.66 7.08
N GLN A 39 2.28 12.46 7.65
CA GLN A 39 1.69 12.14 8.95
C GLN A 39 2.27 12.99 10.08
N ILE A 40 3.57 13.26 10.08
CA ILE A 40 4.22 14.13 11.06
C ILE A 40 3.64 15.55 10.97
N LYS A 41 3.60 16.12 9.76
CA LYS A 41 3.04 17.47 9.53
C LYS A 41 1.56 17.55 9.86
N GLN A 42 0.79 16.50 9.59
CA GLN A 42 -0.62 16.43 9.97
C GLN A 42 -0.80 16.47 11.49
N ARG A 43 0.01 15.70 12.25
CA ARG A 43 -0.03 15.75 13.72
C ARG A 43 0.35 17.13 14.26
N GLU A 44 1.33 17.80 13.64
CA GLU A 44 1.66 19.18 13.99
C GLU A 44 0.47 20.13 13.77
N LEU A 45 -0.24 20.00 12.64
CA LEU A 45 -1.46 20.78 12.36
C LEU A 45 -2.58 20.49 13.36
N ASP A 46 -2.79 19.23 13.69
CA ASP A 46 -3.81 18.82 14.67
C ASP A 46 -3.51 19.40 16.06
N HIS A 47 -2.24 19.40 16.46
CA HIS A 47 -1.80 20.05 17.70
C HIS A 47 -2.07 21.57 17.67
N ILE A 48 -1.75 22.24 16.57
CA ILE A 48 -2.03 23.67 16.39
C ILE A 48 -3.53 23.97 16.46
N ASN A 49 -4.35 23.16 15.78
CA ASN A 49 -5.80 23.32 15.78
C ASN A 49 -6.38 23.11 17.19
N ASN A 50 -5.88 22.14 17.94
CA ASN A 50 -6.24 21.93 19.34
C ASN A 50 -5.95 23.17 20.21
N VAL A 51 -4.81 23.85 20.00
CA VAL A 51 -4.53 25.10 20.71
C VAL A 51 -5.52 26.22 20.33
N GLN A 52 -5.89 26.34 19.05
CA GLN A 52 -6.91 27.31 18.63
C GLN A 52 -8.28 27.02 19.25
N GLU A 53 -8.66 25.74 19.35
CA GLU A 53 -9.87 25.30 20.05
C GLU A 53 -9.80 25.58 21.55
N THR A 54 -8.65 25.33 22.18
CA THR A 54 -8.40 25.64 23.59
C THR A 54 -8.54 27.14 23.86
N ARG A 55 -7.97 27.99 23.00
CA ARG A 55 -8.13 29.46 23.09
C ARG A 55 -9.57 29.89 22.90
N LEU A 56 -10.29 29.28 21.96
CA LEU A 56 -11.70 29.58 21.73
C LEU A 56 -12.57 29.16 22.93
N ALA A 57 -12.28 28.02 23.57
CA ALA A 57 -12.94 27.59 24.80
C ALA A 57 -12.61 28.52 25.97
N LYS A 58 -11.35 28.96 26.12
CA LYS A 58 -10.97 29.98 27.10
C LYS A 58 -11.73 31.29 26.87
N LEU A 59 -11.86 31.74 25.63
CA LEU A 59 -12.66 32.92 25.29
C LEU A 59 -14.12 32.71 25.68
N GLN A 60 -14.72 31.56 25.38
CA GLN A 60 -16.10 31.24 25.76
C GLN A 60 -16.32 31.36 27.28
N HIS A 61 -15.39 30.84 28.08
CA HIS A 61 -15.47 30.92 29.54
C HIS A 61 -15.25 32.34 30.09
N GLN A 62 -14.41 33.15 29.45
CA GLN A 62 -14.03 34.47 29.96
C GLN A 62 -14.90 35.61 29.43
N ASN A 63 -15.42 35.48 28.20
CA ASN A 63 -16.30 36.44 27.55
C ASN A 63 -17.20 35.74 26.53
N LEU A 64 -18.41 35.39 26.97
CA LEU A 64 -19.40 34.69 26.15
C LEU A 64 -19.86 35.51 24.93
N ASP A 65 -19.95 36.84 25.07
CA ASP A 65 -20.43 37.72 24.01
C ASP A 65 -19.42 37.80 22.87
N ALA A 66 -18.14 38.00 23.20
CA ALA A 66 -17.06 37.98 22.23
C ALA A 66 -16.97 36.61 21.51
N TRP A 67 -17.16 35.50 22.22
CA TRP A 67 -17.20 34.17 21.60
C TRP A 67 -18.38 34.01 20.62
N LYS A 68 -19.58 34.47 21.00
CA LYS A 68 -20.75 34.47 20.10
C LYS A 68 -20.49 35.31 18.85
N ALA A 69 -19.92 36.50 19.03
CA ALA A 69 -19.57 37.39 17.93
C ALA A 69 -18.51 36.76 17.00
N VAL A 70 -17.49 36.09 17.52
CA VAL A 70 -16.52 35.32 16.72
C VAL A 70 -17.20 34.22 15.92
N LYS A 71 -18.09 33.43 16.53
CA LYS A 71 -18.84 32.38 15.81
C LYS A 71 -19.68 32.97 14.69
N TRP A 72 -20.40 34.06 14.96
CA TRP A 72 -21.21 34.73 13.97
C TRP A 72 -20.37 35.29 12.83
N LEU A 73 -19.25 35.96 13.14
CA LEU A 73 -18.29 36.47 12.16
C LEU A 73 -17.80 35.36 11.22
N ARG A 74 -17.40 34.22 11.78
CA ARG A 74 -16.90 33.07 10.99
C ARG A 74 -17.95 32.48 10.07
N GLN A 75 -19.23 32.53 10.43
CA GLN A 75 -20.35 32.06 9.60
C GLN A 75 -20.72 33.06 8.51
N ASN A 76 -20.49 34.35 8.73
CA ASN A 76 -20.96 35.43 7.88
C ASN A 76 -19.80 36.20 7.21
N LYS A 77 -18.64 35.55 7.03
CA LYS A 77 -17.45 36.17 6.40
C LYS A 77 -17.73 36.78 5.02
N MET A 78 -18.70 36.21 4.28
CA MET A 78 -19.07 36.69 2.94
C MET A 78 -19.81 38.04 2.94
N LEU A 79 -20.24 38.54 4.11
CA LEU A 79 -20.90 39.86 4.21
C LEU A 79 -19.91 41.03 4.23
N PHE A 80 -18.63 40.75 4.49
CA PHE A 80 -17.61 41.78 4.69
C PHE A 80 -16.71 41.91 3.48
N GLN A 81 -16.30 43.15 3.19
CA GLN A 81 -15.47 43.45 2.03
C GLN A 81 -14.00 43.14 2.28
N LYS A 82 -13.54 43.41 3.49
CA LYS A 82 -12.14 43.27 3.91
C LYS A 82 -11.99 42.39 5.14
N THR A 83 -10.74 42.20 5.56
CA THR A 83 -10.41 41.30 6.67
C THR A 83 -10.80 41.92 8.01
N ILE A 84 -11.47 41.12 8.83
CA ILE A 84 -11.75 41.46 10.23
C ILE A 84 -10.90 40.55 11.12
N TYR A 85 -10.08 41.17 11.97
CA TYR A 85 -9.26 40.46 12.94
C TYR A 85 -10.04 40.22 14.23
N GLU A 86 -10.08 38.95 14.63
CA GLU A 86 -10.74 38.46 15.84
C GLU A 86 -10.00 38.92 17.13
N PRO A 87 -10.63 38.79 18.32
CA PRO A 87 -10.01 39.15 19.59
C PRO A 87 -8.61 38.63 19.81
N MET A 88 -7.76 39.48 20.39
CA MET A 88 -6.32 39.28 20.47
C MET A 88 -5.93 37.98 21.18
N ILE A 89 -6.72 37.51 22.15
CA ILE A 89 -6.48 36.21 22.81
C ILE A 89 -6.38 35.03 21.82
N LEU A 90 -7.01 35.12 20.64
CA LEU A 90 -7.01 34.04 19.66
C LEU A 90 -5.74 34.02 18.80
N SER A 91 -5.09 35.17 18.59
CA SER A 91 -4.02 35.35 17.61
C SER A 91 -2.70 35.85 18.19
N LEU A 92 -2.70 36.46 19.37
CA LEU A 92 -1.52 37.00 20.04
C LEU A 92 -0.70 35.88 20.67
N ASN A 93 0.61 35.96 20.52
CA ASN A 93 1.60 35.05 21.07
C ASN A 93 2.69 35.81 21.79
N VAL A 94 3.29 35.20 22.80
CA VAL A 94 4.44 35.77 23.51
C VAL A 94 5.61 34.79 23.35
N ASN A 95 6.77 35.32 22.95
CA ASN A 95 7.96 34.53 22.64
C ASN A 95 8.57 33.88 23.89
N ASP A 96 8.64 34.65 24.97
CA ASP A 96 9.19 34.20 26.25
C ASP A 96 8.05 34.11 27.29
N PRO A 97 7.77 32.90 27.83
CA PRO A 97 6.84 32.70 28.93
C PRO A 97 7.02 33.66 30.11
N ASN A 98 8.27 34.03 30.44
CA ASN A 98 8.56 34.93 31.56
C ASN A 98 8.09 36.36 31.31
N MET A 99 7.88 36.73 30.05
CA MET A 99 7.42 38.06 29.63
C MET A 99 5.89 38.13 29.51
N MET A 100 5.18 36.99 29.55
CA MET A 100 3.72 36.94 29.39
C MET A 100 2.98 37.81 30.40
N LYS A 101 3.44 37.80 31.66
CA LYS A 101 2.85 38.61 32.73
C LYS A 101 2.87 40.12 32.41
N TYR A 102 3.90 40.61 31.71
CA TYR A 102 3.98 42.03 31.33
C TYR A 102 3.02 42.37 30.20
N VAL A 103 2.94 41.48 29.20
CA VAL A 103 2.03 41.63 28.05
C VAL A 103 0.57 41.61 28.51
N GLU A 104 0.20 40.64 29.34
CA GLU A 104 -1.16 40.50 29.83
C GLU A 104 -1.55 41.62 30.81
N PHE A 105 -0.58 42.16 31.56
CA PHE A 105 -0.82 43.29 32.46
C PHE A 105 -1.08 44.60 31.70
N ILE A 106 -0.32 44.87 30.63
CA ILE A 106 -0.45 46.15 29.92
C ILE A 106 -1.66 46.20 28.99
N ILE A 107 -2.06 45.05 28.43
CA ILE A 107 -3.23 44.99 27.53
C ILE A 107 -4.50 44.96 28.38
N PRO A 108 -5.41 45.94 28.24
CA PRO A 108 -6.68 45.92 28.97
C PRO A 108 -7.46 44.63 28.67
N LYS A 109 -8.05 44.02 29.71
CA LYS A 109 -8.85 42.78 29.57
C LYS A 109 -9.94 42.90 28.49
N ARG A 110 -10.57 44.07 28.39
CA ARG A 110 -11.57 44.39 27.38
C ARG A 110 -11.01 44.24 25.97
N ASP A 111 -9.81 44.76 25.75
CA ASP A 111 -9.16 44.77 24.45
C ASP A 111 -8.64 43.37 24.09
N LEU A 112 -8.08 42.67 25.08
CA LEU A 112 -7.59 41.30 24.92
C LEU A 112 -8.69 40.30 24.53
N LEU A 113 -9.87 40.43 25.15
CA LEU A 113 -10.96 39.45 25.04
C LEU A 113 -12.07 39.85 24.05
N ALA A 114 -12.27 41.13 23.77
CA ALA A 114 -13.46 41.60 23.06
C ALA A 114 -13.21 42.66 21.98
N MET A 115 -11.95 42.94 21.62
CA MET A 115 -11.63 43.88 20.53
C MET A 115 -11.61 43.16 19.18
N PHE A 116 -12.31 43.72 18.20
CA PHE A 116 -12.22 43.35 16.80
C PHE A 116 -11.54 44.49 16.03
N ILE A 117 -10.64 44.15 15.10
CA ILE A 117 -9.90 45.16 14.33
C ILE A 117 -10.27 45.04 12.86
N PHE A 118 -10.55 46.18 12.23
CA PHE A 118 -11.15 46.25 10.90
C PHE A 118 -10.25 46.98 9.91
N GLU A 119 -10.05 46.38 8.74
CA GLU A 119 -9.42 47.03 7.59
C GLU A 119 -10.32 48.08 6.92
N ASP A 120 -11.63 47.98 7.13
CA ASP A 120 -12.62 48.86 6.54
C ASP A 120 -13.59 49.42 7.59
N THR A 121 -13.92 50.70 7.48
CA THR A 121 -14.82 51.37 8.43
C THR A 121 -16.28 51.00 8.23
N ASP A 122 -16.69 50.68 7.00
CA ASP A 122 -18.07 50.29 6.70
C ASP A 122 -18.34 48.88 7.22
N ASP A 123 -17.36 47.98 7.07
CA ASP A 123 -17.39 46.63 7.67
C ASP A 123 -17.46 46.71 9.21
N MET A 124 -16.75 47.68 9.82
CA MET A 124 -16.81 47.92 11.26
C MET A 124 -18.21 48.35 11.70
N GLU A 125 -18.81 49.32 11.02
CA GLU A 125 -20.17 49.80 11.35
C GLU A 125 -21.19 48.67 11.20
N LEU A 126 -21.12 47.90 10.10
CA LEU A 126 -21.98 46.75 9.87
C LEU A 126 -21.86 45.71 10.99
N PHE A 127 -20.63 45.36 11.35
CA PHE A 127 -20.36 44.38 12.40
C PHE A 127 -20.86 44.84 13.77
N ILE A 128 -20.56 46.07 14.15
CA ILE A 128 -20.96 46.63 15.45
C ILE A 128 -22.48 46.75 15.53
N LYS A 129 -23.13 47.23 14.47
CA LYS A 129 -24.59 47.30 14.39
C LYS A 129 -25.24 45.94 14.58
N GLU A 130 -24.75 44.93 13.87
CA GLU A 130 -25.26 43.56 14.00
C GLU A 130 -25.08 43.02 15.42
N CYS A 131 -23.87 43.15 15.98
CA CYS A 131 -23.56 42.62 17.30
C CYS A 131 -24.35 43.31 18.40
N HIS A 132 -24.40 44.65 18.41
CA HIS A 132 -25.03 45.44 19.47
C HIS A 132 -26.56 45.48 19.33
N GLU A 133 -27.10 45.77 18.14
CA GLU A 133 -28.54 46.00 17.97
C GLU A 133 -29.32 44.69 17.84
N LYS A 134 -28.86 43.77 16.97
CA LYS A 134 -29.62 42.53 16.69
C LYS A 134 -29.32 41.45 17.70
N GLN A 135 -28.05 41.27 18.06
CA GLN A 135 -27.62 40.15 18.92
C GLN A 135 -27.42 40.56 20.39
N LYS A 136 -27.43 41.86 20.71
CA LYS A 136 -27.23 42.41 22.06
C LYS A 136 -25.93 41.94 22.73
N LEU A 137 -24.87 41.81 21.93
CA LEU A 137 -23.53 41.38 22.37
C LEU A 137 -22.67 42.60 22.70
N VAL A 138 -21.93 42.53 23.81
CA VAL A 138 -21.00 43.60 24.20
C VAL A 138 -19.60 43.33 23.62
N VAL A 139 -19.33 43.90 22.45
CA VAL A 139 -18.03 43.81 21.74
C VAL A 139 -17.51 45.19 21.36
N HIS A 140 -16.20 45.29 21.10
CA HIS A 140 -15.53 46.54 20.74
C HIS A 140 -14.93 46.43 19.34
N GLY A 141 -14.91 47.54 18.61
CA GLY A 141 -14.35 47.61 17.27
C GLY A 141 -13.40 48.79 17.13
N SER A 142 -12.32 48.60 16.38
CA SER A 142 -11.40 49.67 16.01
C SER A 142 -10.87 49.49 14.60
N ALA A 143 -10.74 50.60 13.86
CA ALA A 143 -10.08 50.59 12.56
C ALA A 143 -8.56 50.44 12.74
N ILE A 144 -7.90 49.83 11.75
CA ILE A 144 -6.43 49.69 11.75
C ILE A 144 -5.79 51.08 11.70
N PRO A 145 -4.80 51.37 12.56
CA PRO A 145 -4.04 52.61 12.47
C PRO A 145 -3.30 52.75 11.14
N SER A 146 -3.31 53.95 10.55
CA SER A 146 -2.61 54.21 9.29
C SER A 146 -1.09 54.04 9.39
N MET A 147 -0.51 54.36 10.56
CA MET A 147 0.92 54.26 10.82
C MET A 147 1.40 52.81 10.84
N SER A 148 2.52 52.53 10.17
CA SER A 148 3.19 51.21 10.12
C SER A 148 3.93 50.85 11.40
N LEU A 149 4.13 49.54 11.63
CA LEU A 149 4.95 49.09 12.75
C LEU A 149 6.38 49.63 12.71
N GLU A 150 6.96 49.76 11.51
CA GLU A 150 8.29 50.36 11.35
C GLU A 150 8.33 51.84 11.72
N GLU A 151 7.25 52.59 11.43
CA GLU A 151 7.12 53.98 11.89
C GLU A 151 7.05 54.06 13.41
N PHE A 152 6.23 53.25 14.07
CA PHE A 152 6.20 53.19 15.53
C PHE A 152 7.56 52.80 16.12
N ARG A 153 8.29 51.86 15.50
CA ARG A 153 9.66 51.50 15.94
C ARG A 153 10.63 52.66 15.83
N ARG A 154 10.50 53.53 14.81
CA ARG A 154 11.34 54.72 14.64
C ARG A 154 11.05 55.81 15.67
N GLU A 155 9.84 55.86 16.22
CA GLU A 155 9.50 56.78 17.32
C GLU A 155 10.08 56.33 18.67
N SER A 156 10.38 55.04 18.82
CA SER A 156 11.00 54.50 20.02
C SER A 156 12.49 54.85 20.11
N MET A 157 12.96 55.10 21.34
CA MET A 157 14.39 55.21 21.58
C MET A 157 15.11 53.87 21.30
N PRO A 158 16.35 53.88 20.78
CA PRO A 158 17.11 52.65 20.65
C PRO A 158 17.34 52.01 22.02
N ILE A 159 17.03 50.71 22.13
CA ILE A 159 17.18 50.00 23.42
C ILE A 159 18.61 50.03 23.94
N ARG A 160 19.61 50.16 23.04
CA ARG A 160 21.03 50.33 23.37
C ARG A 160 21.27 51.50 24.31
N ASP A 161 20.56 52.61 24.12
CA ASP A 161 20.74 53.84 24.91
C ASP A 161 20.12 53.70 26.30
N LEU A 162 19.19 52.75 26.45
CA LEU A 162 18.50 52.46 27.70
C LEU A 162 19.18 51.35 28.52
N LYS A 163 20.16 50.64 27.94
CA LYS A 163 20.93 49.60 28.65
C LYS A 163 21.65 50.13 29.88
N LYS A 164 22.03 51.42 29.89
CA LYS A 164 22.62 52.10 31.07
C LYS A 164 21.70 52.08 32.29
N TYR A 165 20.39 51.99 32.08
CA TYR A 165 19.38 51.89 33.13
C TYR A 165 18.93 50.44 33.40
N GLY A 166 19.62 49.44 32.85
CA GLY A 166 19.25 48.03 33.00
C GLY A 166 18.12 47.57 32.07
N MET A 167 17.71 48.38 31.10
CA MET A 167 16.66 48.04 30.13
C MET A 167 17.24 47.23 28.97
N PHE A 168 16.56 46.16 28.57
CA PHE A 168 17.12 45.21 27.59
C PHE A 168 16.24 44.94 26.37
N GLN A 169 14.94 45.15 26.46
CA GLN A 169 14.00 44.88 25.35
C GLN A 169 12.70 45.69 25.51
N TYR A 170 11.96 45.94 24.42
CA TYR A 170 10.62 46.51 24.47
C TYR A 170 9.53 45.43 24.53
N VAL A 171 8.36 45.76 25.10
CA VAL A 171 7.21 44.86 25.10
C VAL A 171 6.78 44.45 23.69
N LEU A 172 6.87 45.36 22.70
CA LEU A 172 6.59 45.02 21.30
C LEU A 172 7.43 43.82 20.80
N ASP A 173 8.68 43.71 21.21
CA ASP A 173 9.61 42.68 20.72
C ASP A 173 9.36 41.30 21.38
N THR A 174 8.56 41.24 22.44
CA THR A 174 8.20 39.98 23.11
C THR A 174 6.94 39.33 22.52
N ILE A 175 6.21 40.06 21.67
CA ILE A 175 4.90 39.67 21.15
C ILE A 175 5.00 39.30 19.66
N GLN A 176 4.28 38.25 19.26
CA GLN A 176 4.02 37.89 17.87
C GLN A 176 2.52 37.89 17.60
N GLY A 177 2.10 38.45 16.48
CA GLY A 177 0.70 38.47 16.07
C GLY A 177 0.50 39.24 14.77
N PRO A 178 -0.75 39.30 14.26
CA PRO A 178 -1.07 40.09 13.08
C PRO A 178 -0.61 41.55 13.19
N ASP A 179 0.01 42.06 12.13
CA ASP A 179 0.53 43.44 12.03
C ASP A 179 -0.52 44.47 12.48
N SER A 180 -1.76 44.29 12.02
CA SER A 180 -2.93 45.10 12.36
C SER A 180 -3.21 45.20 13.87
N ILE A 181 -3.05 44.09 14.60
CA ILE A 181 -3.22 44.06 16.06
C ILE A 181 -2.05 44.76 16.75
N LEU A 182 -0.82 44.51 16.29
CA LEU A 182 0.37 45.13 16.88
C LEU A 182 0.36 46.66 16.66
N ARG A 183 -0.08 47.13 15.49
CA ARG A 183 -0.27 48.57 15.19
C ARG A 183 -1.30 49.19 16.13
N TYR A 184 -2.44 48.53 16.33
CA TYR A 184 -3.45 48.99 17.29
C TYR A 184 -2.87 49.13 18.71
N LEU A 185 -2.13 48.12 19.18
CA LEU A 185 -1.49 48.16 20.50
C LEU A 185 -0.41 49.25 20.59
N CYS A 186 0.30 49.51 19.49
CA CYS A 186 1.25 50.62 19.42
C CYS A 186 0.54 51.97 19.52
N GLN A 187 -0.57 52.17 18.80
CA GLN A 187 -1.31 53.43 18.83
C GLN A 187 -1.98 53.68 20.19
N THR A 188 -2.62 52.67 20.77
CA THR A 188 -3.49 52.82 21.94
C THR A 188 -2.75 52.78 23.27
N ILE A 189 -1.86 51.80 23.45
CA ILE A 189 -1.15 51.59 24.71
C ILE A 189 0.37 51.81 24.61
N LYS A 190 0.89 52.11 23.42
CA LYS A 190 2.30 52.42 23.14
C LYS A 190 3.28 51.32 23.57
N ILE A 191 2.96 50.06 23.22
CA ILE A 191 3.86 48.92 23.53
C ILE A 191 5.27 49.05 22.94
N HIS A 192 5.43 49.80 21.85
CA HIS A 192 6.72 50.09 21.23
C HIS A 192 7.61 50.96 22.14
N THR A 193 7.05 51.76 23.05
CA THR A 193 7.81 52.63 23.96
C THR A 193 7.90 52.09 25.38
N LEU A 194 7.50 50.84 25.64
CA LEU A 194 7.49 50.23 26.98
C LEU A 194 8.69 49.30 27.16
N PRO A 195 9.81 49.77 27.74
CA PRO A 195 10.96 48.92 27.98
C PRO A 195 10.75 48.01 29.18
N ILE A 196 11.39 46.84 29.12
CA ILE A 196 11.50 45.86 30.18
C ILE A 196 12.93 45.93 30.70
N ALA A 197 13.06 46.05 32.03
CA ALA A 197 14.31 46.23 32.71
C ALA A 197 14.60 45.08 33.69
N ASN A 198 15.89 44.83 33.90
CA ASN A 198 16.38 43.91 34.92
C ASN A 198 16.40 44.59 36.31
N GLU A 199 16.79 43.84 37.34
CA GLU A 199 16.80 44.35 38.72
C GLU A 199 17.74 45.54 38.93
N ALA A 200 18.76 45.72 38.08
CA ALA A 200 19.67 46.86 38.17
C ALA A 200 18.95 48.20 37.96
N ALA A 201 17.82 48.20 37.26
CA ALA A 201 17.00 49.39 37.07
C ALA A 201 16.42 49.94 38.39
N MET A 202 16.31 49.13 39.45
CA MET A 202 15.78 49.58 40.75
C MET A 202 16.63 50.67 41.38
N VAL A 203 17.96 50.64 41.16
CA VAL A 203 18.89 51.67 41.67
C VAL A 203 18.80 52.95 40.85
N HIS A 204 18.41 52.83 39.57
CA HIS A 204 18.35 53.95 38.62
C HIS A 204 16.95 54.57 38.50
N ILE A 205 15.98 54.20 39.34
CA ILE A 205 14.60 54.73 39.25
C ILE A 205 14.61 56.25 39.32
N ASP A 206 15.34 56.85 40.26
CA ASP A 206 15.41 58.30 40.41
C ASP A 206 16.07 58.98 39.21
N ASP A 207 17.08 58.36 38.62
CA ASP A 207 17.76 58.87 37.42
C ASP A 207 16.84 58.82 36.20
N ILE A 208 16.11 57.71 36.02
CA ILE A 208 15.10 57.55 34.96
C ILE A 208 13.98 58.60 35.15
N THR A 209 13.59 58.85 36.39
CA THR A 209 12.55 59.81 36.77
C THR A 209 12.96 61.26 36.49
N LYS A 210 14.22 61.61 36.75
CA LYS A 210 14.78 62.92 36.39
C LYS A 210 14.98 63.09 34.88
N ASP A 211 15.38 62.03 34.19
CA ASP A 211 15.58 62.05 32.73
C ASP A 211 14.26 62.24 31.98
N GLY A 212 13.15 61.71 32.50
CA GLY A 212 11.79 61.98 32.01
C GLY A 212 11.45 61.43 30.62
N ARG A 213 12.43 60.94 29.88
CA ARG A 213 12.28 60.35 28.54
C ARG A 213 11.51 59.03 28.56
N ILE A 214 11.58 58.28 29.65
CA ILE A 214 10.93 56.96 29.78
C ILE A 214 9.82 57.07 30.80
N ARG A 215 8.59 57.25 30.35
CA ARG A 215 7.46 57.49 31.27
C ARG A 215 6.91 56.25 31.94
N ARG A 216 7.08 55.07 31.33
CA ARG A 216 6.48 53.82 31.80
C ARG A 216 7.40 52.67 31.48
N PHE A 217 7.64 51.76 32.43
CA PHE A 217 8.54 50.62 32.23
C PHE A 217 8.26 49.49 33.23
N PHE A 218 8.75 48.29 32.91
CA PHE A 218 8.67 47.12 33.80
C PHE A 218 10.00 46.84 34.49
N VAL A 219 9.97 46.54 35.79
CA VAL A 219 11.11 46.02 36.55
C VAL A 219 10.64 44.84 37.39
N LYS A 220 11.18 43.65 37.12
CA LYS A 220 10.89 42.40 37.86
C LYS A 220 9.38 42.07 37.95
N ASN A 221 8.70 42.50 39.01
CA ASN A 221 7.26 42.24 39.24
C ASN A 221 6.48 43.54 39.38
N PHE A 222 7.06 44.67 39.01
CA PHE A 222 6.44 45.97 39.17
C PHE A 222 6.41 46.71 37.84
N PHE A 223 5.28 47.35 37.59
CA PHE A 223 5.11 48.31 36.52
C PHE A 223 5.23 49.72 37.10
N TYR A 224 6.16 50.50 36.59
CA TYR A 224 6.43 51.85 37.03
C TYR A 224 5.81 52.85 36.05
N THR A 225 5.11 53.85 36.58
CA THR A 225 4.58 55.00 35.83
C THR A 225 5.09 56.29 36.43
N LEU A 226 5.73 57.10 35.60
CA LEU A 226 6.21 58.42 35.96
C LEU A 226 5.14 59.44 35.61
N SER A 227 4.83 60.28 36.59
CA SER A 227 3.87 61.37 36.46
C SER A 227 4.54 62.66 36.90
N ILE A 228 4.46 63.69 36.07
CA ILE A 228 4.91 65.04 36.42
C ILE A 228 3.68 65.78 36.90
N SER A 229 3.74 66.30 38.13
CA SER A 229 2.65 67.09 38.70
C SER A 229 2.40 68.32 37.84
N TYR A 230 1.14 68.53 37.42
CA TYR A 230 0.76 69.69 36.62
C TYR A 230 1.00 71.01 37.36
N TYR A 231 0.86 71.00 38.70
CA TYR A 231 0.93 72.21 39.52
C TYR A 231 2.34 72.51 40.03
N THR A 232 3.10 71.48 40.39
CA THR A 232 4.43 71.66 41.01
C THR A 232 5.58 71.34 40.05
N ASN A 233 5.30 70.75 38.87
CA ASN A 233 6.30 70.20 37.95
C ASN A 233 7.25 69.18 38.59
N GLU A 234 6.91 68.65 39.77
CA GLU A 234 7.72 67.64 40.43
C GLU A 234 7.45 66.27 39.81
N PRO A 235 8.51 65.52 39.45
CA PRO A 235 8.36 64.17 38.95
C PRO A 235 8.09 63.23 40.11
N SER A 236 7.06 62.42 39.97
CA SER A 236 6.68 61.37 40.92
C SER A 236 6.60 60.04 40.20
N THR A 237 6.82 58.97 40.95
CA THR A 237 6.81 57.61 40.40
C THR A 237 5.79 56.78 41.18
N THR A 238 4.88 56.13 40.48
CA THR A 238 3.98 55.13 41.05
C THR A 238 4.37 53.75 40.55
N ASN A 239 4.25 52.75 41.40
CA ASN A 239 4.47 51.36 41.02
C ASN A 239 3.23 50.51 41.32
N VAL A 240 2.99 49.54 40.44
CA VAL A 240 1.89 48.58 40.58
C VAL A 240 2.46 47.18 40.43
N HIS A 241 2.04 46.26 41.30
CA HIS A 241 2.46 44.87 41.21
C HIS A 241 1.81 44.20 39.97
N VAL A 242 2.66 43.59 39.14
CA VAL A 242 2.29 42.85 37.94
C VAL A 242 1.75 41.48 38.36
N GLN A 243 0.47 41.24 38.06
CA GLN A 243 -0.18 39.97 38.36
C GLN A 243 0.35 38.85 37.46
N LYS A 244 0.24 37.61 37.93
CA LYS A 244 0.59 36.43 37.14
C LYS A 244 -0.35 36.30 35.92
N GLU A 245 0.21 35.84 34.80
CA GLU A 245 -0.49 35.53 33.56
C GLU A 245 -1.62 34.49 33.75
N LYS A 246 -2.73 34.68 33.02
CA LYS A 246 -3.93 33.84 33.06
C LYS A 246 -4.48 33.53 31.67
N TYR A 247 -4.33 34.46 30.73
CA TYR A 247 -5.02 34.44 29.44
C TYR A 247 -4.12 33.93 28.29
N LEU A 248 -2.86 34.39 28.22
CA LEU A 248 -1.97 34.12 27.07
C LEU A 248 -1.08 32.87 27.23
N THR A 249 -1.48 31.94 28.09
CA THR A 249 -0.66 30.77 28.48
C THR A 249 -0.48 29.72 27.38
N ASP A 250 -1.38 29.64 26.39
CA ASP A 250 -1.22 28.73 25.25
C ASP A 250 -0.66 29.55 24.08
N SER A 251 0.59 29.30 23.66
CA SER A 251 1.26 30.01 22.56
C SER A 251 1.42 29.11 21.32
N VAL A 252 0.93 29.57 20.17
CA VAL A 252 1.14 28.96 18.84
C VAL A 252 1.29 30.05 17.78
N SER A 253 2.48 30.13 17.18
CA SER A 253 2.79 31.07 16.10
C SER A 253 1.94 30.80 14.85
N HIS A 254 1.26 31.85 14.34
CA HIS A 254 0.42 31.77 13.14
C HIS A 254 1.25 31.54 11.87
N ASP A 255 2.41 32.19 11.76
CA ASP A 255 3.34 32.03 10.65
C ASP A 255 3.85 30.58 10.54
N ARG A 256 4.07 29.94 11.70
CA ARG A 256 4.42 28.52 11.76
C ARG A 256 3.31 27.63 11.22
N LYS A 257 2.04 27.93 11.52
CA LYS A 257 0.89 27.19 10.97
C LYS A 257 0.86 27.29 9.46
N GLN A 258 0.90 28.50 8.91
CA GLN A 258 0.82 28.73 7.48
C GLN A 258 1.97 28.04 6.72
N LYS A 259 3.18 28.08 7.28
CA LYS A 259 4.33 27.37 6.72
C LYS A 259 4.14 25.85 6.72
N ILE A 260 3.65 25.28 7.82
CA ILE A 260 3.36 23.84 7.93
C ILE A 260 2.25 23.43 6.96
N GLU A 261 1.20 24.25 6.78
CA GLU A 261 0.13 23.98 5.83
C GLU A 261 0.64 23.97 4.38
N GLN A 262 1.50 24.93 4.02
CA GLN A 262 2.15 24.98 2.70
C GLN A 262 3.05 23.78 2.46
N GLU A 263 3.91 23.43 3.42
CA GLU A 263 4.77 22.24 3.35
C GLU A 263 3.94 20.96 3.21
N HIS A 264 2.86 20.82 3.99
CA HIS A 264 1.96 19.68 3.94
C HIS A 264 1.26 19.56 2.57
N ALA A 265 0.78 20.68 2.02
CA ALA A 265 0.15 20.72 0.70
C ALA A 265 1.13 20.32 -0.41
N GLN A 266 2.37 20.81 -0.36
CA GLN A 266 3.43 20.45 -1.31
C GLN A 266 3.77 18.96 -1.24
N MET A 267 3.93 18.41 -0.04
CA MET A 267 4.23 16.98 0.16
C MET A 267 3.08 16.10 -0.35
N LYS A 268 1.83 16.50 -0.12
CA LYS A 268 0.66 15.80 -0.64
C LYS A 268 0.62 15.83 -2.17
N GLY A 269 0.94 16.97 -2.77
CA GLY A 269 1.11 17.11 -4.22
C GLY A 269 2.13 16.11 -4.77
N ARG A 270 3.35 16.11 -4.22
CA ARG A 270 4.42 15.18 -4.62
C ARG A 270 4.02 13.71 -4.43
N TYR A 271 3.33 13.37 -3.33
CA TYR A 271 2.82 12.01 -3.12
C TYR A 271 1.86 11.59 -4.24
N THR A 272 0.95 12.48 -4.67
CA THR A 272 0.03 12.16 -5.77
C THR A 272 0.73 11.99 -7.12
N GLU A 273 1.82 12.73 -7.37
CA GLU A 273 2.64 12.57 -8.58
C GLU A 273 3.36 11.22 -8.59
N LEU A 274 4.00 10.85 -7.47
CA LEU A 274 4.64 9.54 -7.32
C LEU A 274 3.64 8.39 -7.41
N GLN A 275 2.43 8.56 -6.87
CA GLN A 275 1.36 7.57 -6.99
C GLN A 275 0.94 7.35 -8.46
N LYS A 276 0.87 8.42 -9.27
CA LYS A 276 0.65 8.28 -10.72
C LYS A 276 1.81 7.55 -11.39
N SER A 277 3.06 7.87 -11.02
CA SER A 277 4.25 7.19 -11.52
C SER A 277 4.27 5.70 -11.15
N GLN A 278 3.86 5.35 -9.93
CA GLN A 278 3.72 3.96 -9.48
C GLN A 278 2.74 3.20 -10.38
N GLN A 279 1.56 3.79 -10.65
CA GLN A 279 0.56 3.16 -11.53
C GLN A 279 1.06 2.98 -12.95
N THR A 280 1.87 3.90 -13.49
CA THR A 280 2.49 3.71 -14.80
C THR A 280 3.53 2.58 -14.78
N PHE A 281 4.34 2.49 -13.72
CA PHE A 281 5.30 1.41 -13.56
C PHE A 281 4.64 0.03 -13.46
N GLU A 282 3.53 -0.09 -12.74
CA GLU A 282 2.76 -1.35 -12.65
C GLU A 282 2.21 -1.79 -14.02
N LYS A 283 1.73 -0.84 -14.83
CA LYS A 283 1.27 -1.12 -16.20
C LYS A 283 2.41 -1.59 -17.09
N ASP A 284 3.56 -0.92 -17.04
CA ASP A 284 4.74 -1.27 -17.83
C ASP A 284 5.30 -2.64 -17.42
N GLN A 285 5.34 -2.94 -16.12
CA GLN A 285 5.77 -4.23 -15.60
C GLN A 285 4.84 -5.36 -16.05
N THR A 286 3.53 -5.12 -16.07
CA THR A 286 2.54 -6.08 -16.59
C THR A 286 2.73 -6.32 -18.10
N SER A 287 3.02 -5.25 -18.86
CA SER A 287 3.29 -5.34 -20.30
C SER A 287 4.56 -6.15 -20.60
N LEU A 288 5.65 -5.86 -19.89
CA LEU A 288 6.92 -6.61 -20.02
C LEU A 288 6.75 -8.08 -19.62
N SER A 289 5.95 -8.38 -18.59
CA SER A 289 5.67 -9.78 -18.20
C SER A 289 4.95 -10.54 -19.32
N ARG A 290 3.97 -9.91 -19.99
CA ARG A 290 3.28 -10.52 -21.14
C ARG A 290 4.23 -10.79 -22.31
N GLN A 291 5.13 -9.85 -22.61
CA GLN A 291 6.13 -10.04 -23.67
C GLN A 291 7.08 -11.19 -23.33
N LEU A 292 7.51 -11.29 -22.07
CA LEU A 292 8.37 -12.38 -21.60
C LEU A 292 7.68 -13.75 -21.75
N ASP A 293 6.39 -13.84 -21.42
CA ASP A 293 5.62 -15.08 -21.53
C ASP A 293 5.37 -15.48 -23.01
N ASP A 294 5.15 -14.53 -23.91
CA ASP A 294 5.10 -14.79 -25.35
C ASP A 294 6.43 -15.33 -25.90
N VAL A 295 7.56 -14.72 -25.52
CA VAL A 295 8.90 -15.20 -25.92
C VAL A 295 9.17 -16.60 -25.38
N LYS A 296 8.78 -16.90 -24.13
CA LYS A 296 8.88 -18.26 -23.57
C LYS A 296 8.03 -19.25 -24.36
N ALA A 297 6.78 -18.92 -24.68
CA ALA A 297 5.88 -19.78 -25.45
C ALA A 297 6.47 -20.10 -26.85
N ARG A 298 7.01 -19.08 -27.53
CA ARG A 298 7.70 -19.25 -28.82
C ARG A 298 8.93 -20.16 -28.71
N LYS A 299 9.72 -20.03 -27.64
CA LYS A 299 10.86 -20.94 -27.40
C LYS A 299 10.42 -22.38 -27.16
N ILE A 300 9.36 -22.60 -26.39
CA ILE A 300 8.80 -23.94 -26.17
C ILE A 300 8.37 -24.55 -27.50
N ALA A 301 7.61 -23.81 -28.31
CA ALA A 301 7.17 -24.28 -29.63
C ALA A 301 8.33 -24.62 -30.58
N ILE A 302 9.42 -23.83 -30.58
CA ILE A 302 10.63 -24.15 -31.35
C ILE A 302 11.32 -25.40 -30.81
N ASN A 303 11.40 -25.56 -29.49
CA ASN A 303 11.99 -26.73 -28.86
C ASN A 303 11.20 -28.01 -29.20
N ASP A 304 9.87 -27.94 -29.18
CA ASP A 304 8.99 -29.05 -29.57
C ASP A 304 9.16 -29.43 -31.03
N LYS A 305 9.25 -28.45 -31.93
CA LYS A 305 9.59 -28.69 -33.36
C LYS A 305 10.96 -29.36 -33.51
N ARG A 306 11.95 -28.93 -32.72
CA ARG A 306 13.31 -29.49 -32.75
C ARG A 306 13.34 -30.94 -32.23
N ASN A 307 12.61 -31.22 -31.15
CA ASN A 307 12.44 -32.56 -30.61
C ASN A 307 11.69 -33.48 -31.57
N MET A 308 10.64 -32.98 -32.23
CA MET A 308 9.90 -33.73 -33.25
C MET A 308 10.77 -34.04 -34.46
N LYS A 309 11.57 -33.07 -34.93
CA LYS A 309 12.55 -33.28 -36.00
C LYS A 309 13.55 -34.37 -35.62
N ALA A 310 14.14 -34.32 -34.42
CA ALA A 310 15.07 -35.34 -33.94
C ALA A 310 14.44 -36.74 -33.83
N LYS A 311 13.17 -36.82 -33.37
CA LYS A 311 12.42 -38.09 -33.35
C LYS A 311 12.20 -38.65 -34.76
N LEU A 312 11.85 -37.80 -35.72
CA LEU A 312 11.66 -38.21 -37.11
C LEU A 312 12.99 -38.63 -37.76
N GLU A 313 14.07 -37.88 -37.54
CA GLU A 313 15.40 -38.24 -38.02
C GLU A 313 15.84 -39.60 -37.48
N ARG A 314 15.65 -39.88 -36.19
CA ARG A 314 15.92 -41.19 -35.61
C ARG A 314 15.08 -42.30 -36.24
N LYS A 315 13.77 -42.08 -36.44
CA LYS A 315 12.89 -43.04 -37.13
C LYS A 315 13.33 -43.29 -38.58
N ILE A 316 13.76 -42.24 -39.29
CA ILE A 316 14.28 -42.36 -40.65
C ILE A 316 15.56 -43.18 -40.64
N GLU A 317 16.46 -42.95 -39.69
CA GLU A 317 17.71 -43.70 -39.57
C GLU A 317 17.46 -45.18 -39.23
N GLU A 318 16.56 -45.46 -38.28
CA GLU A 318 16.12 -46.82 -37.94
C GLU A 318 15.50 -47.53 -39.15
N LYS A 319 14.64 -46.83 -39.91
CA LYS A 319 14.04 -47.38 -41.13
C LYS A 319 15.06 -47.58 -42.25
N LYS A 320 16.00 -46.65 -42.46
CA LYS A 320 17.12 -46.82 -43.42
C LYS A 320 17.99 -48.01 -43.05
N HIS A 321 18.32 -48.16 -41.77
CA HIS A 321 19.12 -49.29 -41.29
C HIS A 321 18.38 -50.61 -41.51
N THR A 322 17.08 -50.65 -41.22
CA THR A 322 16.20 -51.80 -41.47
C THR A 322 16.12 -52.12 -42.97
N LEU A 323 16.00 -51.10 -43.82
CA LEU A 323 15.98 -51.25 -45.28
C LEU A 323 17.32 -51.79 -45.80
N THR A 324 18.44 -51.32 -45.24
CA THR A 324 19.78 -51.83 -45.58
C THR A 324 19.95 -53.28 -45.10
N MET A 325 19.38 -53.64 -43.95
CA MET A 325 19.34 -55.02 -43.47
C MET A 325 18.49 -55.92 -44.38
N TYR A 326 17.35 -55.44 -44.87
CA TYR A 326 16.54 -56.17 -45.85
C TYR A 326 17.20 -56.26 -47.22
N GLN A 327 17.90 -55.21 -47.67
CA GLN A 327 18.66 -55.24 -48.92
C GLN A 327 19.87 -56.18 -48.85
N ARG A 328 20.52 -56.30 -47.68
CA ARG A 328 21.58 -57.29 -47.43
C ARG A 328 21.02 -58.70 -47.25
N LYS A 329 19.82 -58.82 -46.67
CA LYS A 329 19.03 -60.05 -46.66
C LYS A 329 18.21 -60.16 -47.96
N GLN A 330 18.89 -60.27 -49.11
CA GLN A 330 18.31 -61.04 -50.21
C GLN A 330 18.10 -62.46 -49.69
N ILE A 331 16.94 -62.70 -49.08
CA ILE A 331 16.48 -64.01 -48.70
C ILE A 331 16.19 -64.71 -50.01
N ASP A 332 16.92 -65.79 -50.25
CA ASP A 332 16.72 -66.74 -51.34
C ASP A 332 15.43 -67.51 -51.00
N ILE A 333 14.27 -66.93 -51.35
CA ILE A 333 12.91 -67.44 -51.04
C ILE A 333 12.79 -68.92 -51.45
N GLU A 334 13.48 -69.32 -52.52
CA GLU A 334 13.52 -70.67 -53.06
C GLU A 334 14.17 -71.70 -52.11
N LYS A 335 15.10 -71.29 -51.23
CA LYS A 335 15.74 -72.19 -50.26
C LYS A 335 14.91 -72.40 -49.00
N GLU A 336 14.22 -71.37 -48.52
CA GLU A 336 13.30 -71.54 -47.38
C GLU A 336 12.06 -72.34 -47.76
N GLU A 337 11.52 -72.17 -48.98
CA GLU A 337 10.43 -73.02 -49.48
C GLU A 337 10.86 -74.49 -49.62
N LYS A 338 12.07 -74.77 -50.13
CA LYS A 338 12.61 -76.13 -50.20
C LYS A 338 12.79 -76.77 -48.81
N LEU A 339 13.29 -76.02 -47.84
CA LEU A 339 13.45 -76.49 -46.45
C LEU A 339 12.11 -76.70 -45.74
N ALA A 340 11.09 -75.89 -46.04
CA ALA A 340 9.73 -76.09 -45.55
C ALA A 340 9.10 -77.34 -46.19
N HIS A 341 9.26 -77.52 -47.50
CA HIS A 341 8.73 -78.67 -48.24
C HIS A 341 9.40 -80.00 -47.84
N GLU A 342 10.72 -80.01 -47.59
CA GLU A 342 11.42 -81.19 -47.05
C GLU A 342 10.94 -81.57 -45.64
N LYS A 343 10.65 -80.57 -44.79
CA LYS A 343 10.09 -80.83 -43.45
C LYS A 343 8.66 -81.36 -43.53
N GLU A 344 7.83 -80.84 -44.43
CA GLU A 344 6.49 -81.37 -44.68
C GLU A 344 6.53 -82.79 -45.24
N MET A 345 7.42 -83.08 -46.20
CA MET A 345 7.64 -84.41 -46.75
C MET A 345 8.01 -85.44 -45.68
N LYS A 346 8.96 -85.13 -44.79
CA LYS A 346 9.33 -86.03 -43.68
C LYS A 346 8.17 -86.30 -42.72
N ILE A 347 7.39 -85.26 -42.40
CA ILE A 347 6.18 -85.43 -41.56
C ILE A 347 5.14 -86.30 -42.27
N HIS A 348 5.02 -86.18 -43.59
CA HIS A 348 4.10 -86.97 -44.40
C HIS A 348 4.55 -88.43 -44.51
N GLU A 349 5.85 -88.69 -44.60
CA GLU A 349 6.47 -90.01 -44.65
C GLU A 349 6.30 -90.75 -43.31
N ASP A 350 6.54 -90.07 -42.18
CA ASP A 350 6.31 -90.61 -40.83
C ASP A 350 4.83 -90.93 -40.57
N LYS A 351 3.90 -90.08 -41.06
CA LYS A 351 2.47 -90.34 -40.98
C LYS A 351 2.06 -91.55 -41.83
N MET A 352 2.60 -91.68 -43.04
CA MET A 352 2.34 -92.83 -43.93
C MET A 352 2.87 -94.13 -43.34
N HIS A 353 4.05 -94.11 -42.71
CA HIS A 353 4.60 -95.28 -42.04
C HIS A 353 3.74 -95.74 -40.86
N LYS A 354 3.28 -94.80 -40.01
CA LYS A 354 2.33 -95.11 -38.93
C LYS A 354 1.00 -95.68 -39.44
N LEU A 355 0.46 -95.13 -40.53
CA LEU A 355 -0.76 -95.66 -41.15
C LEU A 355 -0.55 -97.09 -41.69
N SER A 356 0.58 -97.36 -42.34
CA SER A 356 0.91 -98.70 -42.85
C SER A 356 0.99 -99.76 -41.76
N VAL A 357 1.56 -99.42 -40.60
CA VAL A 357 1.61 -100.32 -39.45
C VAL A 357 0.21 -100.62 -38.92
N GLN A 358 -0.65 -99.61 -38.80
CA GLN A 358 -2.04 -99.79 -38.35
C GLN A 358 -2.88 -100.62 -39.33
N VAL A 359 -2.69 -100.45 -40.64
CA VAL A 359 -3.38 -101.26 -41.66
C VAL A 359 -2.96 -102.73 -41.56
N LYS A 360 -1.67 -103.03 -41.38
CA LYS A 360 -1.18 -104.41 -41.19
C LYS A 360 -1.72 -105.07 -39.91
N GLU A 361 -1.85 -104.31 -38.83
CA GLU A 361 -2.46 -104.81 -37.59
C GLU A 361 -3.94 -105.15 -37.77
N LEU A 362 -4.69 -104.31 -38.51
CA LEU A 362 -6.09 -104.57 -38.87
C LEU A 362 -6.25 -105.78 -39.80
N GLU A 363 -5.36 -105.95 -40.78
CA GLU A 363 -5.36 -107.13 -41.67
C GLU A 363 -5.12 -108.41 -40.89
N ASN A 364 -4.12 -108.43 -39.99
CA ASN A 364 -3.85 -109.57 -39.11
C ASN A 364 -5.03 -109.87 -38.17
N PHE A 365 -5.68 -108.83 -37.64
CA PHE A 365 -6.87 -109.00 -36.79
C PHE A 365 -8.04 -109.60 -37.57
N ASN A 366 -8.30 -109.11 -38.79
CA ASN A 366 -9.33 -109.66 -39.67
C ASN A 366 -9.06 -111.13 -40.03
N GLN A 367 -7.80 -111.48 -40.33
CA GLN A 367 -7.41 -112.85 -40.65
C GLN A 367 -7.67 -113.80 -39.47
N LYS A 368 -7.39 -113.32 -38.24
CA LYS A 368 -7.66 -114.06 -37.00
C LYS A 368 -9.16 -114.23 -36.73
N CYS A 369 -9.96 -113.19 -36.95
CA CYS A 369 -11.42 -113.27 -36.86
C CYS A 369 -12.02 -114.24 -37.89
N SER A 370 -11.53 -114.26 -39.13
CA SER A 370 -11.95 -115.24 -40.14
C SER A 370 -11.63 -116.67 -39.73
N THR A 371 -10.46 -116.94 -39.13
CA THR A 371 -10.15 -118.29 -38.64
C THR A 371 -11.07 -118.74 -37.51
N MET A 372 -11.40 -117.87 -36.56
CA MET A 372 -12.36 -118.18 -35.49
C MET A 372 -13.77 -118.46 -36.02
N LEU A 373 -14.23 -117.72 -37.04
CA LEU A 373 -15.53 -117.95 -37.68
C LEU A 373 -15.60 -119.31 -38.37
N ILE A 374 -14.53 -119.72 -39.06
CA ILE A 374 -14.46 -121.03 -39.73
C ILE A 374 -14.48 -122.17 -38.70
N ASP A 375 -13.76 -122.04 -37.59
CA ASP A 375 -13.73 -123.04 -36.52
C ASP A 375 -15.07 -123.13 -35.78
N SER A 376 -15.74 -122.00 -35.52
CA SER A 376 -17.09 -122.00 -34.94
C SER A 376 -18.11 -122.67 -35.87
N GLY A 377 -17.99 -122.45 -37.19
CA GLY A 377 -18.82 -123.12 -38.20
C GLY A 377 -18.62 -124.64 -38.23
N ARG A 378 -17.36 -125.10 -38.10
CA ARG A 378 -17.03 -126.54 -38.01
C ARG A 378 -17.64 -127.20 -36.77
N VAL A 379 -17.62 -126.53 -35.61
CA VAL A 379 -18.23 -127.04 -34.38
C VAL A 379 -19.76 -127.14 -34.50
N ALA A 380 -20.41 -126.17 -35.16
CA ALA A 380 -21.85 -126.19 -35.40
C ALA A 380 -22.26 -127.35 -36.34
N LEU A 381 -21.50 -127.60 -37.40
CA LEU A 381 -21.71 -128.73 -38.32
C LEU A 381 -21.53 -130.09 -37.63
N ALA A 382 -20.51 -130.24 -36.78
CA ALA A 382 -20.29 -131.46 -36.00
C ALA A 382 -21.45 -131.73 -35.02
N ARG A 383 -21.98 -130.69 -34.35
CA ARG A 383 -23.18 -130.83 -33.49
C ARG A 383 -24.42 -131.25 -34.28
N GLN A 384 -24.62 -130.69 -35.47
CA GLN A 384 -25.78 -131.04 -36.31
C GLN A 384 -25.70 -132.48 -36.84
N GLN A 385 -24.50 -132.97 -37.15
CA GLN A 385 -24.27 -134.36 -37.55
C GLN A 385 -24.48 -135.34 -36.38
N HIS A 386 -24.06 -134.98 -35.16
CA HIS A 386 -24.33 -135.77 -33.95
C HIS A 386 -25.83 -135.89 -33.66
N LEU A 387 -26.58 -134.78 -33.71
CA LEU A 387 -28.04 -134.78 -33.50
C LEU A 387 -28.79 -135.62 -34.54
N LYS A 388 -28.32 -135.62 -35.80
CA LYS A 388 -28.88 -136.48 -36.86
C LYS A 388 -28.53 -137.96 -36.68
N ALA A 389 -27.41 -138.28 -36.04
CA ALA A 389 -27.02 -139.65 -35.73
C ALA A 389 -27.79 -140.20 -34.52
N ASP A 390 -28.02 -139.40 -33.48
CA ASP A 390 -28.84 -139.77 -32.32
C ASP A 390 -30.30 -140.00 -32.72
N GLY A 391 -30.89 -139.11 -33.52
CA GLY A 391 -32.28 -139.29 -33.97
C GLY A 391 -32.47 -140.53 -34.85
N LYS A 392 -31.43 -140.95 -35.61
CA LYS A 392 -31.46 -142.21 -36.38
C LYS A 392 -31.34 -143.44 -35.48
N LEU A 393 -30.55 -143.36 -34.40
CA LEU A 393 -30.42 -144.43 -33.41
C LEU A 393 -31.72 -144.67 -32.63
N GLU A 394 -32.46 -143.63 -32.28
CA GLU A 394 -33.78 -143.76 -31.65
C GLU A 394 -34.79 -144.44 -32.58
N THR A 395 -34.84 -144.06 -33.87
CA THR A 395 -35.74 -144.71 -34.83
C THR A 395 -35.40 -146.19 -35.07
N TYR A 396 -34.12 -146.57 -35.09
CA TYR A 396 -33.73 -147.98 -35.24
C TYR A 396 -34.01 -148.80 -33.96
N ASN A 397 -33.97 -148.19 -32.77
CA ASN A 397 -34.35 -148.87 -31.53
C ASN A 397 -35.86 -149.09 -31.41
N GLU A 398 -36.69 -148.15 -31.88
CA GLU A 398 -38.15 -148.34 -31.92
C GLU A 398 -38.56 -149.43 -32.92
N GLU A 399 -37.95 -149.47 -34.11
CA GLU A 399 -38.19 -150.54 -35.10
C GLU A 399 -37.77 -151.93 -34.57
N LEU A 400 -36.70 -152.01 -33.78
CA LEU A 400 -36.26 -153.28 -33.15
C LEU A 400 -37.23 -153.76 -32.06
N THR A 401 -37.95 -152.84 -31.40
CA THR A 401 -38.87 -153.18 -30.29
C THR A 401 -40.22 -153.69 -30.82
N GLN A 402 -40.61 -153.35 -32.04
CA GLN A 402 -41.79 -153.92 -32.71
C GLN A 402 -41.56 -155.33 -33.29
N LEU A 403 -40.31 -155.82 -33.30
CA LEU A 403 -39.93 -157.14 -33.82
C LEU A 403 -39.68 -158.20 -32.73
N LYS A 404 -40.07 -157.92 -31.47
CA LYS A 404 -40.23 -158.87 -30.37
C LYS A 404 -41.67 -158.86 -29.90
#